data_AF-A0A950SCH9-F1
#
_entry.id   AF-A0A950SCH9-F1
#
_cell.length_a   1.000
_cell.length_b   1.000
_cell.length_c   1.000
_cell.angle_alpha   90.00
_cell.angle_beta   90.00
_cell.angle_gamma   90.00
#
_symmetry.space_group_name_H-M   'P 1'
#
loop_
_entity.id
_entity.type
_entity.pdbx_description
1 polymer ?
#
loop_
_entity_poly.entity_id
_entity_poly.type
_entity_poly.pdbx_seq_one_letter_code
_entity_poly.pdbx_strand_id
1 'polypeptide(L)'
;MRLARPVVARVGAARVFLLEVSLSGVLVAHQGNIPPEGATGVVMFEWESIAVALECRITRNTLQKMARNATEKSVYHAAMEIIRASDVAMKTLRDMISEVVARALDEQKANARGIPAVAAQTFQTGKGSQFLRLEIINGVWRRTETTRPDQPMNGFTISAEEPPEHVALLCDTYAAADQESRKLIKLMAELSISKAEGIPTRRYSP
;
A
#
# COMPACT_ATOMS: atom_id res chain seq x y z
N MET A 1 6.02 5.13 -3.67
CA MET A 1 5.40 5.07 -2.34
C MET A 1 6.47 5.28 -1.28
N ARG A 2 6.18 6.05 -0.23
CA ARG A 2 7.10 6.25 0.90
C ARG A 2 6.97 5.14 1.93
N LEU A 3 8.11 4.65 2.41
CA LEU A 3 8.17 3.61 3.43
C LEU A 3 7.97 4.22 4.82
N ALA A 4 7.13 3.60 5.63
CA ALA A 4 6.89 4.02 7.01
C ALA A 4 8.17 3.95 7.86
N ARG A 5 9.03 2.96 7.58
CA ARG A 5 10.37 2.83 8.16
C ARG A 5 11.39 2.69 7.03
N PRO A 6 12.48 3.47 7.04
CA PRO A 6 13.54 3.30 6.06
C PRO A 6 14.14 1.90 6.09
N VAL A 7 14.30 1.29 4.92
CA VAL A 7 14.94 -0.03 4.80
C VAL A 7 16.44 0.16 4.62
N VAL A 8 17.25 -0.60 5.35
CA VAL A 8 18.71 -0.54 5.20
C VAL A 8 19.09 -1.14 3.86
N ALA A 9 19.87 -0.38 3.09
CA ALA A 9 20.32 -0.77 1.77
C ALA A 9 21.79 -0.38 1.56
N ARG A 10 22.34 -0.78 0.42
CA ARG A 10 23.70 -0.42 -0.01
C ARG A 10 23.73 -0.02 -1.47
N VAL A 11 24.61 0.92 -1.80
CA VAL A 11 24.99 1.26 -3.16
C VAL A 11 26.51 1.19 -3.24
N GLY A 12 27.04 0.15 -3.88
CA GLY A 12 28.47 -0.18 -3.77
C GLY A 12 28.89 -0.35 -2.31
N ALA A 13 29.93 0.39 -1.89
CA ALA A 13 30.40 0.37 -0.51
C ALA A 13 29.54 1.19 0.46
N ALA A 14 28.78 2.17 -0.04
CA ALA A 14 28.02 3.09 0.80
C ALA A 14 26.78 2.43 1.39
N ARG A 15 26.61 2.57 2.71
CA ARG A 15 25.36 2.27 3.39
C ARG A 15 24.37 3.40 3.12
N VAL A 16 23.18 3.04 2.66
CA VAL A 16 22.09 3.97 2.36
C VAL A 16 20.81 3.50 3.03
N PHE A 17 19.80 4.35 3.06
CA PHE A 17 18.48 4.02 3.58
C PHE A 17 17.45 4.24 2.47
N LEU A 18 16.76 3.17 2.10
CA LEU A 18 15.65 3.23 1.15
C LEU A 18 14.47 3.95 1.82
N LEU A 19 14.05 5.07 1.24
CA LEU A 19 12.98 5.92 1.75
C LEU A 19 11.68 5.72 0.98
N GLU A 20 11.78 5.58 -0.34
CA GLU A 20 10.65 5.40 -1.23
C GLU A 20 10.95 4.34 -2.27
N VAL A 21 9.91 3.64 -2.71
CA VAL A 21 9.98 2.57 -3.68
C VAL A 21 8.79 2.63 -4.64
N SER A 22 9.04 2.34 -5.91
CA SER A 22 8.05 2.07 -6.95
C SER A 22 8.59 0.95 -7.85
N LEU A 23 7.78 0.51 -8.82
CA LEU A 23 8.25 -0.45 -9.82
C LEU A 23 9.22 0.15 -10.86
N SER A 24 9.35 1.48 -10.90
CA SER A 24 10.22 2.20 -11.85
C SER A 24 11.42 2.85 -11.19
N GLY A 25 11.45 2.97 -9.86
CA GLY A 25 12.47 3.76 -9.19
C GLY A 25 12.47 3.65 -7.68
N VAL A 26 13.52 4.18 -7.08
CA VAL A 26 13.73 4.23 -5.65
C VAL A 26 14.28 5.59 -5.22
N LEU A 27 13.96 5.98 -3.99
CA LEU A 27 14.58 7.13 -3.33
C LEU A 27 15.39 6.64 -2.14
N VAL A 28 16.66 7.02 -2.06
CA VAL A 28 17.55 6.64 -0.96
C VAL A 28 18.13 7.86 -0.25
N ALA A 29 18.32 7.75 1.06
CA ALA A 29 19.12 8.68 1.85
C ALA A 29 20.53 8.13 2.06
N HIS A 30 21.55 8.98 1.93
CA HIS A 30 22.94 8.59 2.14
C HIS A 30 23.78 9.72 2.74
N GLN A 31 24.88 9.32 3.38
CA GLN A 31 25.94 10.21 3.88
C GLN A 31 27.31 9.87 3.27
N GLY A 32 27.40 8.76 2.55
CA GLY A 32 28.63 8.28 1.90
C GLY A 32 28.62 8.55 0.40
N ASN A 33 29.71 8.18 -0.26
CA ASN A 33 29.85 8.34 -1.70
C ASN A 33 29.02 7.29 -2.43
N ILE A 34 28.07 7.77 -3.23
CA ILE A 34 27.35 6.99 -4.24
C ILE A 34 27.81 7.47 -5.62
N PRO A 35 27.54 6.73 -6.71
CA PRO A 35 27.82 7.22 -8.06
C PRO A 35 27.13 8.57 -8.33
N PRO A 36 27.74 9.46 -9.14
CA PRO A 36 27.20 10.78 -9.43
C PRO A 36 25.90 10.70 -10.27
N GLU A 37 25.20 11.82 -10.37
CA GLU A 37 24.03 11.95 -11.24
C GLU A 37 24.38 11.58 -12.70
N GLY A 38 23.47 10.86 -13.36
CA GLY A 38 23.65 10.28 -14.69
C GLY A 38 24.37 8.93 -14.70
N ALA A 39 25.12 8.58 -13.66
CA ALA A 39 25.78 7.28 -13.56
C ALA A 39 24.80 6.15 -13.17
N THR A 40 25.25 4.91 -13.37
CA THR A 40 24.52 3.71 -12.93
C THR A 40 25.16 3.14 -11.66
N GLY A 41 24.34 2.61 -10.76
CA GLY A 41 24.77 1.87 -9.57
C GLY A 41 23.78 0.77 -9.22
N VAL A 42 24.23 -0.23 -8.46
CA VAL A 42 23.36 -1.31 -7.98
C VAL A 42 22.90 -1.00 -6.56
N VAL A 43 21.59 -0.92 -6.36
CA VAL A 43 20.96 -0.82 -5.04
C VAL A 43 20.70 -2.24 -4.54
N MET A 44 21.27 -2.58 -3.39
CA MET A 44 21.10 -3.87 -2.74
C MET A 44 20.42 -3.71 -1.39
N PHE A 45 19.39 -4.51 -1.14
CA PHE A 45 18.72 -4.58 0.16
C PHE A 45 18.14 -5.98 0.38
N GLU A 46 17.58 -6.21 1.55
CA GLU A 46 16.94 -7.46 1.92
C GLU A 46 15.49 -7.20 2.31
N TRP A 47 14.58 -8.06 1.86
CA TRP A 47 13.17 -8.06 2.24
C TRP A 47 12.73 -9.49 2.53
N GLU A 48 12.20 -9.75 3.73
CA GLU A 48 11.77 -11.10 4.15
C GLU A 48 12.83 -12.19 3.89
N SER A 49 14.10 -11.90 4.22
CA SER A 49 15.27 -12.79 3.96
C SER A 49 15.61 -13.01 2.48
N ILE A 50 14.98 -12.28 1.56
CA ILE A 50 15.27 -12.32 0.12
C ILE A 50 16.14 -11.11 -0.25
N ALA A 51 17.34 -11.38 -0.78
CA ALA A 51 18.21 -10.35 -1.31
C ALA A 51 17.65 -9.78 -2.62
N VAL A 52 17.51 -8.46 -2.67
CA VAL A 52 17.04 -7.71 -3.84
C VAL A 52 18.18 -6.85 -4.37
N ALA A 53 18.45 -6.97 -5.67
CA ALA A 53 19.45 -6.18 -6.37
C ALA A 53 18.80 -5.48 -7.58
N LEU A 54 18.89 -4.15 -7.61
CA LEU A 54 18.33 -3.29 -8.66
C LEU A 54 19.46 -2.50 -9.31
N GLU A 55 19.65 -2.65 -10.62
CA GLU A 55 20.53 -1.76 -11.39
C GLU A 55 19.77 -0.47 -11.68
N CYS A 56 20.27 0.65 -11.19
CA CYS A 56 19.59 1.93 -11.26
C CYS A 56 20.46 3.07 -11.79
N ARG A 57 19.87 3.98 -12.58
CA ARG A 57 20.50 5.25 -12.95
C ARG A 57 20.19 6.29 -11.90
N ILE A 58 21.20 7.02 -11.42
CA ILE A 58 20.97 8.16 -10.53
C ILE A 58 20.43 9.31 -11.38
N THR A 59 19.18 9.71 -11.14
CA THR A 59 18.51 10.78 -11.90
C THR A 59 18.59 12.12 -11.20
N ARG A 60 18.74 12.12 -9.87
CA ARG A 60 18.87 13.33 -9.07
C ARG A 60 19.59 13.05 -7.77
N ASN A 61 20.49 13.94 -7.36
CA ASN A 61 21.05 13.92 -6.01
C ASN A 61 20.91 15.29 -5.32
N THR A 62 20.23 15.35 -4.17
CA THR A 62 19.88 16.61 -3.51
C THR A 62 20.31 16.61 -2.05
N LEU A 63 21.02 17.65 -1.63
CA LEU A 63 21.34 17.88 -0.22
C LEU A 63 20.06 18.18 0.57
N GLN A 64 19.81 17.41 1.63
CA GLN A 64 18.65 17.58 2.49
C GLN A 64 19.01 18.18 3.84
N LYS A 65 20.17 17.79 4.39
CA LYS A 65 20.69 18.35 5.61
C LYS A 65 22.17 18.62 5.44
N MET A 66 22.55 19.89 5.52
CA MET A 66 23.96 20.27 5.55
C MET A 66 24.52 20.04 6.95
N ALA A 67 25.73 19.47 7.02
CA ALA A 67 26.51 19.42 8.25
C ALA A 67 26.70 20.84 8.82
N ARG A 68 26.42 21.04 10.10
CA ARG A 68 26.60 22.34 10.76
C ARG A 68 27.95 22.48 11.46
N ASN A 69 28.66 21.37 11.65
CA ASN A 69 29.97 21.30 12.27
C ASN A 69 30.73 20.05 11.80
N ALA A 70 32.01 19.95 12.18
CA ALA A 70 32.89 18.86 11.76
C ALA A 70 32.46 17.45 12.23
N THR A 71 31.59 17.37 13.25
CA THR A 71 31.10 16.10 13.80
C THR A 71 29.80 15.61 13.14
N GLU A 72 29.10 16.49 12.43
CA GLU A 72 27.85 16.17 11.75
C GLU A 72 28.11 15.83 10.28
N LYS A 73 27.43 14.82 9.74
CA LYS A 73 27.53 14.47 8.32
C LYS A 73 26.34 15.03 7.54
N SER A 74 26.63 15.57 6.36
CA SER A 74 25.60 15.97 5.42
C SER A 74 24.77 14.76 4.98
N VAL A 75 23.45 14.93 4.89
CA VAL A 75 22.52 13.91 4.41
C VAL A 75 21.99 14.34 3.05
N TYR A 76 22.10 13.43 2.10
CA TYR A 76 21.67 13.60 0.72
C TYR A 76 20.57 12.61 0.39
N HIS A 77 19.63 13.01 -0.46
CA HIS A 77 18.65 12.11 -1.06
C HIS A 77 18.96 11.93 -2.55
N ALA A 78 19.09 10.68 -2.98
CA ALA A 78 19.27 10.32 -4.37
C ALA A 78 18.03 9.60 -4.91
N ALA A 79 17.48 10.14 -5.99
CA ALA A 79 16.44 9.47 -6.77
C ALA A 79 17.11 8.62 -7.86
N MET A 80 16.66 7.38 -7.99
CA MET A 80 17.24 6.43 -8.91
C MET A 80 16.14 5.74 -9.73
N GLU A 81 16.32 5.68 -11.04
CA GLU A 81 15.45 4.96 -11.98
C GLU A 81 15.96 3.53 -12.14
N ILE A 82 15.08 2.52 -12.03
CA ILE A 82 15.44 1.12 -12.23
C ILE A 82 15.59 0.86 -13.73
N ILE A 83 16.80 0.48 -14.15
CA ILE A 83 17.12 0.14 -15.54
C ILE A 83 16.97 -1.37 -15.75
N ARG A 84 17.44 -2.17 -14.78
CA ARG A 84 17.38 -3.64 -14.83
C ARG A 84 17.20 -4.22 -13.44
N ALA A 85 16.45 -5.31 -13.38
CA ALA A 85 16.27 -6.14 -12.21
C ALA A 85 15.91 -7.56 -12.65
N SER A 86 16.21 -8.57 -11.83
CA SER A 86 15.74 -9.93 -12.09
C SER A 86 14.23 -10.05 -11.83
N ASP A 87 13.59 -11.07 -12.40
CA ASP A 87 12.17 -11.33 -12.16
C ASP A 87 11.86 -11.58 -10.67
N VAL A 88 12.79 -12.24 -9.97
CA VAL A 88 12.71 -12.44 -8.52
C VAL A 88 12.76 -11.10 -7.79
N ALA A 89 13.71 -10.23 -8.13
CA ALA A 89 13.81 -8.90 -7.53
C ALA A 89 12.55 -8.06 -7.78
N MET A 90 12.01 -8.09 -9.01
CA MET A 90 10.77 -7.37 -9.36
C MET A 90 9.53 -7.93 -8.69
N LYS A 91 9.46 -9.25 -8.48
CA LYS A 91 8.39 -9.89 -7.71
C LYS A 91 8.48 -9.47 -6.25
N THR A 92 9.64 -9.58 -5.62
CA THR A 92 9.86 -9.15 -4.23
C THR A 92 9.54 -7.67 -4.05
N LEU A 93 9.86 -6.82 -5.02
CA LEU A 93 9.51 -5.40 -4.99
C LEU A 93 8.00 -5.17 -5.00
N ARG A 94 7.25 -5.92 -5.82
CA ARG A 94 5.79 -5.90 -5.85
C ARG A 94 5.19 -6.38 -4.52
N ASP A 95 5.73 -7.46 -3.97
CA ASP A 95 5.27 -8.02 -2.71
C ASP A 95 5.52 -7.03 -1.55
N MET A 96 6.71 -6.43 -1.50
CA MET A 96 7.07 -5.37 -0.55
C MET A 96 6.13 -4.16 -0.64
N ILE A 97 5.86 -3.66 -1.86
CA ILE A 97 4.93 -2.54 -2.05
C ILE A 97 3.53 -2.93 -1.55
N SER A 98 3.05 -4.11 -1.90
CA SER A 98 1.72 -4.58 -1.52
C SER A 98 1.57 -4.70 -0.01
N GLU A 99 2.59 -5.25 0.67
CA GLU A 99 2.59 -5.41 2.12
C GLU A 99 2.67 -4.06 2.84
N VAL A 100 3.53 -3.15 2.39
CA VAL A 100 3.63 -1.82 3.00
C VAL A 100 2.35 -1.01 2.79
N VAL A 101 1.69 -1.14 1.64
CA VAL A 101 0.35 -0.54 1.42
C VAL A 101 -0.66 -1.16 2.39
N ALA A 102 -0.73 -2.49 2.48
CA ALA A 102 -1.68 -3.18 3.36
C ALA A 102 -1.49 -2.74 4.82
N ARG A 103 -0.24 -2.70 5.29
CA ARG A 103 0.09 -2.27 6.64
C ARG A 103 -0.19 -0.78 6.89
N ALA A 104 0.15 0.09 5.93
CA ALA A 104 -0.16 1.51 6.05
C ALA A 104 -1.67 1.76 6.10
N LEU A 105 -2.46 0.99 5.34
CA LEU A 105 -3.92 1.02 5.42
C LEU A 105 -4.42 0.52 6.77
N ASP A 106 -3.82 -0.53 7.34
CA ASP A 106 -4.17 -1.05 8.67
C ASP A 106 -3.80 -0.08 9.80
N GLU A 107 -2.65 0.58 9.72
CA GLU A 107 -2.23 1.61 10.68
C GLU A 107 -3.06 2.90 10.52
N GLN A 108 -3.43 3.28 9.29
CA GLN A 108 -4.31 4.41 9.03
C GLN A 108 -5.74 4.14 9.54
N LYS A 109 -6.24 2.91 9.40
CA LYS A 109 -7.49 2.46 10.02
C LYS A 109 -7.44 2.54 11.55
N ALA A 110 -6.28 2.25 12.15
CA ALA A 110 -6.08 2.31 13.60
C ALA A 110 -5.97 3.75 14.15
N ASN A 111 -5.36 4.68 13.40
CA ASN A 111 -5.14 6.06 13.83
C ASN A 111 -6.29 7.02 13.50
N ALA A 112 -7.05 6.75 12.42
CA ALA A 112 -8.21 7.59 12.04
C ALA A 112 -9.46 7.36 12.91
N ARG A 113 -9.43 6.38 13.81
CA ARG A 113 -10.53 6.09 14.72
C ARG A 113 -10.06 6.08 16.18
N GLY A 114 -10.29 7.17 16.90
CA GLY A 114 -10.47 7.08 18.37
C GLY A 114 -11.69 6.25 18.79
N ILE A 115 -12.08 5.24 18.00
CA ILE A 115 -13.27 4.40 18.07
C ILE A 115 -12.85 2.98 17.61
N PRO A 116 -13.29 1.89 18.28
CA PRO A 116 -12.64 0.57 18.20
C PRO A 116 -12.61 -0.05 16.80
N ALA A 117 -11.66 -0.96 16.60
CA ALA A 117 -11.24 -1.64 15.37
C ALA A 117 -12.30 -2.44 14.57
N VAL A 118 -13.59 -2.28 14.84
CA VAL A 118 -14.63 -3.21 14.35
C VAL A 118 -14.95 -2.99 12.87
N ALA A 119 -15.02 -1.75 12.39
CA ALA A 119 -15.62 -1.49 11.08
C ALA A 119 -14.66 -1.48 9.88
N ALA A 120 -13.42 -1.93 10.09
CA ALA A 120 -12.49 -2.18 8.98
C ALA A 120 -12.01 -3.64 8.94
N GLN A 121 -12.49 -4.46 9.89
CA GLN A 121 -12.30 -5.90 9.96
C GLN A 121 -13.50 -6.69 9.42
N THR A 122 -14.57 -6.01 8.98
CA THR A 122 -15.86 -6.67 8.70
C THR A 122 -16.07 -7.10 7.25
N PHE A 123 -15.08 -6.97 6.37
CA PHE A 123 -15.11 -7.66 5.09
C PHE A 123 -14.82 -9.15 5.29
N GLN A 124 -15.75 -9.85 5.95
CA GLN A 124 -15.81 -11.30 5.92
C GLN A 124 -16.20 -11.70 4.50
N THR A 125 -15.46 -12.64 3.93
CA THR A 125 -15.80 -13.24 2.64
C THR A 125 -17.12 -13.99 2.80
N GLY A 126 -18.22 -13.34 2.39
CA GLY A 126 -19.53 -13.97 2.37
C GLY A 126 -19.52 -15.13 1.38
N LYS A 127 -19.79 -16.35 1.85
CA LYS A 127 -19.92 -17.53 0.99
C LYS A 127 -21.24 -17.51 0.18
N GLY A 128 -22.15 -16.59 0.50
CA GLY A 128 -23.47 -16.45 -0.10
C GLY A 128 -23.49 -16.09 -1.59
N SER A 129 -24.65 -16.25 -2.21
CA SER A 129 -24.95 -15.78 -3.58
C SER A 129 -25.89 -14.57 -3.58
N GLN A 130 -26.15 -13.99 -2.40
CA GLN A 130 -27.02 -12.85 -2.18
C GLN A 130 -26.18 -11.67 -1.67
N PHE A 131 -26.43 -10.51 -2.25
CA PHE A 131 -25.71 -9.28 -2.01
C PHE A 131 -26.68 -8.16 -1.69
N LEU A 132 -26.19 -7.16 -0.97
CA LEU A 132 -26.89 -5.92 -0.73
C LEU A 132 -26.22 -4.81 -1.53
N ARG A 133 -26.95 -4.24 -2.49
CA ARG A 133 -26.55 -3.05 -3.22
C ARG A 133 -27.03 -1.81 -2.47
N LEU A 134 -26.09 -0.92 -2.18
CA LEU A 134 -26.29 0.32 -1.45
C LEU A 134 -25.95 1.49 -2.38
N GLU A 135 -26.94 2.30 -2.72
CA GLU A 135 -26.79 3.42 -3.65
C GLU A 135 -27.21 4.72 -2.98
N ILE A 136 -26.40 5.78 -3.12
CA ILE A 136 -26.78 7.12 -2.67
C ILE A 136 -27.39 7.88 -3.84
N ILE A 137 -28.67 8.20 -3.73
CA ILE A 137 -29.45 8.93 -4.75
C ILE A 137 -29.98 10.20 -4.09
N ASN A 138 -29.58 11.36 -4.60
CA ASN A 138 -29.95 12.66 -4.04
C ASN A 138 -29.66 12.78 -2.53
N GLY A 139 -28.55 12.20 -2.07
CA GLY A 139 -28.15 12.22 -0.65
C GLY A 139 -28.88 11.20 0.24
N VAL A 140 -29.81 10.40 -0.32
CA VAL A 140 -30.54 9.36 0.42
C VAL A 140 -30.02 7.99 0.03
N TRP A 141 -29.77 7.13 1.02
CA TRP A 141 -29.36 5.75 0.79
C TRP A 141 -30.55 4.88 0.40
N ARG A 142 -30.43 4.23 -0.76
CA ARG A 142 -31.31 3.17 -1.22
C ARG A 142 -30.62 1.82 -1.02
N ARG A 143 -31.34 0.87 -0.43
CA ARG A 143 -30.87 -0.52 -0.22
C ARG A 143 -31.68 -1.46 -1.11
N THR A 144 -31.00 -2.32 -1.86
CA THR A 144 -31.63 -3.28 -2.77
C THR A 144 -30.93 -4.63 -2.65
N GLU A 145 -31.66 -5.70 -2.34
CA GLU A 145 -31.11 -7.06 -2.41
C GLU A 145 -30.92 -7.47 -3.88
N THR A 146 -29.80 -8.11 -4.18
CA THR A 146 -29.43 -8.51 -5.54
C THR A 146 -28.58 -9.77 -5.52
N THR A 147 -28.62 -10.54 -6.60
CA THR A 147 -27.71 -11.68 -6.82
C THR A 147 -26.51 -11.31 -7.70
N ARG A 148 -26.49 -10.06 -8.19
CA ARG A 148 -25.41 -9.56 -9.04
C ARG A 148 -24.33 -8.85 -8.22
N PRO A 149 -23.04 -9.22 -8.36
CA PRO A 149 -21.95 -8.64 -7.57
C PRO A 149 -21.44 -7.30 -8.13
N ASP A 150 -21.98 -6.78 -9.23
CA ASP A 150 -21.46 -5.57 -9.84
C ASP A 150 -21.57 -4.35 -8.91
N GLN A 151 -20.53 -3.52 -8.89
CA GLN A 151 -20.47 -2.31 -8.08
C GLN A 151 -21.21 -1.15 -8.80
N PRO A 152 -22.15 -0.45 -8.13
CA PRO A 152 -22.84 0.69 -8.72
C PRO A 152 -21.93 1.93 -8.85
N MET A 153 -22.32 2.88 -9.70
CA MET A 153 -21.56 4.12 -9.92
C MET A 153 -21.60 5.06 -8.71
N ASN A 154 -22.69 5.07 -7.97
CA ASN A 154 -22.98 5.97 -6.84
C ASN A 154 -23.22 5.19 -5.56
N GLY A 155 -22.34 4.24 -5.20
CA GLY A 155 -22.52 3.42 -4.01
C GLY A 155 -21.58 2.23 -3.98
N PHE A 156 -22.00 1.12 -3.39
CA PHE A 156 -21.24 -0.12 -3.38
C PHE A 156 -22.15 -1.34 -3.15
N THR A 157 -21.66 -2.52 -3.49
CA THR A 157 -22.34 -3.82 -3.30
C THR A 157 -21.51 -4.67 -2.33
N ILE A 158 -22.15 -5.23 -1.31
CA ILE A 158 -21.53 -6.06 -0.25
C ILE A 158 -22.34 -7.34 0.00
N SER A 159 -21.87 -8.24 0.85
CA SER A 159 -22.62 -9.44 1.25
C SER A 159 -23.96 -9.06 1.88
N ALA A 160 -25.03 -9.80 1.57
CA ALA A 160 -26.32 -9.66 2.27
C ALA A 160 -26.25 -10.14 3.73
N GLU A 161 -25.21 -10.88 4.10
CA GLU A 161 -24.98 -11.40 5.46
C GLU A 161 -24.32 -10.34 6.38
N GLU A 162 -24.03 -9.15 5.87
CA GLU A 162 -23.39 -8.08 6.65
C GLU A 162 -24.35 -7.55 7.74
N PRO A 163 -23.91 -7.42 9.01
CA PRO A 163 -24.73 -6.88 10.09
C PRO A 163 -25.26 -5.47 9.81
N PRO A 164 -26.52 -5.14 10.17
CA PRO A 164 -27.14 -3.84 9.89
C PRO A 164 -26.35 -2.63 10.41
N GLU A 165 -25.71 -2.75 11.57
CA GLU A 165 -24.85 -1.72 12.16
C GLU A 165 -23.61 -1.43 11.30
N HIS A 166 -23.04 -2.46 10.64
CA HIS A 166 -21.89 -2.29 9.76
C HIS A 166 -22.30 -1.70 8.42
N VAL A 167 -23.47 -2.09 7.91
CA VAL A 167 -24.07 -1.48 6.71
C VAL A 167 -24.24 0.02 6.90
N ALA A 168 -24.78 0.45 8.05
CA ALA A 168 -24.96 1.87 8.37
C ALA A 168 -23.62 2.62 8.40
N LEU A 169 -22.62 2.06 9.07
CA LEU A 169 -21.29 2.68 9.18
C LEU A 169 -20.56 2.79 7.84
N LEU A 170 -20.70 1.79 6.96
CA LEU A 170 -20.14 1.85 5.60
C LEU A 170 -20.82 2.94 4.77
N CYS A 171 -22.14 3.08 4.88
CA CYS A 171 -22.91 4.16 4.24
C CYS A 171 -22.44 5.55 4.71
N ASP A 172 -22.29 5.76 6.02
CA ASP A 172 -21.84 7.04 6.57
C ASP A 172 -20.41 7.37 6.13
N THR A 173 -19.51 6.38 6.18
CA THR A 173 -18.11 6.54 5.76
C THR A 173 -18.03 6.89 4.28
N TYR A 174 -18.77 6.20 3.41
CA TYR A 174 -18.78 6.49 1.97
C TYR A 174 -19.35 7.88 1.65
N ALA A 175 -20.39 8.30 2.37
CA ALA A 175 -20.98 9.63 2.21
C ALA A 175 -19.99 10.75 2.57
N ALA A 176 -19.24 10.59 3.67
CA ALA A 176 -18.25 11.56 4.14
C ALA A 176 -16.91 11.52 3.38
N ALA A 177 -16.61 10.43 2.69
CA ALA A 177 -15.37 10.20 1.96
C ALA A 177 -15.21 11.06 0.69
N ASP A 178 -13.97 11.41 0.36
CA ASP A 178 -13.59 12.01 -0.92
C ASP A 178 -13.60 11.00 -2.09
N GLN A 179 -13.31 11.46 -3.31
CA GLN A 179 -13.42 10.62 -4.49
C GLN A 179 -12.43 9.44 -4.50
N GLU A 180 -11.22 9.60 -3.97
CA GLU A 180 -10.24 8.52 -3.88
C GLU A 180 -10.65 7.48 -2.84
N SER A 181 -11.09 7.95 -1.67
CA SER A 181 -11.57 7.11 -0.57
C SER A 181 -12.83 6.33 -0.98
N ARG A 182 -13.75 6.93 -1.75
CA ARG A 182 -14.92 6.24 -2.31
C ARG A 182 -14.53 5.15 -3.32
N LYS A 183 -13.51 5.38 -4.15
CA LYS A 183 -12.97 4.36 -5.07
C LYS A 183 -12.39 3.18 -4.29
N LEU A 184 -11.65 3.45 -3.21
CA LEU A 184 -11.10 2.40 -2.35
C LEU A 184 -12.20 1.59 -1.67
N ILE A 185 -13.23 2.23 -1.11
CA ILE A 185 -14.37 1.53 -0.48
C ILE A 185 -15.05 0.59 -1.46
N LYS A 186 -15.26 1.02 -2.71
CA LYS A 186 -15.81 0.15 -3.77
C LYS A 186 -14.92 -1.04 -4.10
N LEU A 187 -13.61 -0.81 -4.24
CA LEU A 187 -12.66 -1.88 -4.52
C LEU A 187 -12.67 -2.92 -3.39
N MET A 188 -12.67 -2.48 -2.13
CA MET A 188 -12.73 -3.38 -0.98
C MET A 188 -14.05 -4.15 -0.90
N ALA A 189 -15.18 -3.48 -1.18
CA ALA A 189 -16.49 -4.12 -1.25
C ALA A 189 -16.53 -5.19 -2.36
N GLU A 190 -15.97 -4.90 -3.53
CA GLU A 190 -15.85 -5.85 -4.65
C GLU A 190 -15.01 -7.07 -4.30
N LEU A 191 -13.84 -6.85 -3.68
CA LEU A 191 -12.96 -7.92 -3.22
C LEU A 191 -13.63 -8.80 -2.14
N SER A 192 -14.47 -8.21 -1.29
CA SER A 192 -15.16 -8.95 -0.21
C SER A 192 -16.24 -9.92 -0.70
N ILE A 193 -16.80 -9.69 -1.89
CA ILE A 193 -17.87 -10.52 -2.49
C ILE A 193 -17.39 -11.33 -3.71
N SER A 194 -16.15 -11.13 -4.17
CA SER A 194 -15.56 -11.90 -5.26
C SER A 194 -15.27 -13.33 -4.81
N LYS A 195 -15.79 -14.31 -5.56
CA LYS A 195 -15.49 -15.75 -5.36
C LYS A 195 -14.20 -16.19 -6.05
N ALA A 196 -13.61 -15.33 -6.88
CA ALA A 196 -12.33 -15.59 -7.54
C ALA A 196 -11.21 -15.18 -6.57
N GLU A 197 -10.47 -16.19 -6.10
CA GLU A 197 -9.37 -16.14 -5.12
C GLU A 197 -9.77 -16.00 -3.65
N GLY A 198 -10.21 -17.13 -3.09
CA GLY A 198 -10.15 -17.34 -1.65
C GLY A 198 -8.70 -17.21 -1.17
N ILE A 199 -8.46 -16.27 -0.26
CA ILE A 199 -7.19 -16.10 0.44
C ILE A 199 -6.77 -17.46 1.04
N PRO A 200 -5.59 -18.02 0.72
CA PRO A 200 -5.11 -19.25 1.33
C PRO A 200 -4.84 -18.97 2.81
N THR A 201 -5.77 -19.40 3.67
CA THR A 201 -5.60 -19.41 5.12
C THR A 201 -4.63 -20.53 5.47
N ARG A 202 -3.39 -20.17 5.81
CA ARG A 202 -2.38 -21.14 6.26
C ARG A 202 -2.81 -21.69 7.63
N ARG A 203 -3.21 -22.96 7.68
CA ARG A 203 -3.42 -23.70 8.94
C ARG A 203 -2.07 -23.86 9.64
N TYR A 204 -1.93 -23.25 10.80
CA TYR A 204 -0.85 -23.55 11.73
C TYR A 204 -1.05 -24.98 12.25
N SER A 205 -0.04 -25.84 12.13
CA SER A 205 0.06 -27.07 12.91
C SER A 205 1.22 -26.88 13.90
N PRO A 206 1.01 -27.18 15.19
CA PRO A 206 1.95 -26.90 16.27
C PRO A 206 3.26 -27.66 16.14
#